data_AF-A0A3C1S102-F1
#
_entry.id   AF-A0A3C1S102-F1
#
_cell.length_a   1.000
_cell.length_b   1.000
_cell.length_c   1.000
_cell.angle_alpha   90.00
_cell.angle_beta   90.00
_cell.angle_gamma   90.00
#
_symmetry.space_group_name_H-M   'P 1'
#
loop_
_entity.id
_entity.type
_entity.pdbx_description
1 polymer ?
#
loop_
_entity_poly.entity_id
_entity_poly.type
_entity_poly.pdbx_seq_one_letter_code
_entity_poly.pdbx_strand_id
1 'polypeptide(L)'
;MNIIDTLKQRFKYAGIVEKLIYVNLAVFFIVFILNTFGFLFQTKSNFFIEWFSLPANFSEFLFKPWSIITYGFIHSGFIHILFNLIALFFIGN
;
A
#
# COMPACT_ATOMS: atom_id res chain seq x y z
N MET A 1 22.25 -8.81 18.72
CA MET A 1 21.47 -7.66 18.20
C MET A 1 20.03 -8.10 18.06
N ASN A 2 19.08 -7.29 18.53
CA ASN A 2 17.65 -7.56 18.34
C ASN A 2 17.29 -7.35 16.85
N ILE A 3 16.39 -8.19 16.34
CA ILE A 3 15.88 -8.09 14.96
C ILE A 3 15.20 -6.74 14.76
N ILE A 4 14.47 -6.27 15.77
CA ILE A 4 13.78 -4.97 15.75
C ILE A 4 14.79 -3.82 15.58
N ASP A 5 15.92 -3.87 16.29
CA ASP A 5 16.95 -2.83 16.19
C ASP A 5 17.64 -2.85 14.82
N THR A 6 17.85 -4.04 14.26
CA THR A 6 18.38 -4.20 12.90
C THR A 6 17.44 -3.61 11.85
N LEU A 7 16.14 -3.87 11.96
CA LEU A 7 15.12 -3.31 11.05
C LEU A 7 15.04 -1.78 11.16
N LYS A 8 15.06 -1.24 12.40
CA LYS A 8 15.08 0.20 12.63
C LYS A 8 16.31 0.87 12.02
N GLN A 9 17.49 0.28 12.19
CA GLN A 9 18.73 0.80 11.60
C GLN A 9 18.68 0.76 10.07
N ARG A 10 18.24 -0.36 9.48
CA ARG A 10 18.07 -0.48 8.01
C ARG A 10 17.12 0.58 7.46
N PHE A 11 15.97 0.78 8.09
CA PHE A 11 15.02 1.82 7.68
C PHE A 11 15.59 3.23 7.82
N LYS A 12 16.40 3.49 8.87
CA LYS A 12 17.02 4.79 9.09
C LYS A 12 17.99 5.15 7.96
N TYR A 13 18.82 4.20 7.54
CA TYR A 13 19.80 4.39 6.46
C TYR A 13 19.23 4.12 5.06
N ALA A 14 17.98 3.69 4.97
CA ALA A 14 17.34 3.41 3.69
C ALA A 14 17.19 4.67 2.83
N GLY A 15 17.41 4.49 1.53
CA GLY A 15 17.16 5.51 0.50
C GLY A 15 15.67 5.87 0.41
N ILE A 16 15.35 6.92 -0.35
CA ILE A 16 13.94 7.36 -0.51
C ILE A 16 13.09 6.25 -1.15
N VAL A 17 13.66 5.52 -2.11
CA VAL A 17 13.00 4.43 -2.84
C VAL A 17 12.75 3.23 -1.93
N GLU A 18 13.75 2.82 -1.16
CA GLU A 18 13.60 1.75 -0.18
C GLU A 18 12.54 2.09 0.88
N LYS A 19 12.49 3.34 1.34
CA LYS A 19 11.43 3.83 2.23
C LYS A 19 10.04 3.73 1.58
N LEU A 20 9.91 4.09 0.31
CA LEU A 20 8.66 3.93 -0.44
C LEU A 20 8.27 2.45 -0.58
N ILE A 21 9.23 1.55 -0.78
CA ILE A 21 8.99 0.11 -0.81
C ILE A 21 8.44 -0.37 0.54
N TYR A 22 9.06 0.05 1.66
CA TYR A 22 8.56 -0.29 3.00
C TYR A 22 7.13 0.20 3.24
N VAL A 23 6.80 1.42 2.81
CA VAL A 23 5.45 1.97 2.94
C VAL A 23 4.44 1.19 2.09
N ASN A 24 4.74 0.92 0.82
CA ASN A 24 3.86 0.14 -0.05
C ASN A 24 3.59 -1.26 0.51
N LEU A 25 4.63 -1.92 1.04
CA LEU A 25 4.49 -3.23 1.66
C LEU A 25 3.62 -3.20 2.92
N ALA A 26 3.79 -2.17 3.77
CA ALA A 26 2.98 -1.99 4.96
C ALA A 26 1.50 -1.75 4.63
N VAL A 27 1.22 -0.89 3.64
CA VAL A 27 -0.15 -0.62 3.16
C VAL A 27 -0.78 -1.88 2.60
N PHE A 28 -0.07 -2.64 1.78
CA PHE A 28 -0.56 -3.92 1.26
C PHE A 28 -0.87 -4.92 2.37
N PHE A 29 -0.05 -5.00 3.40
CA PHE A 29 -0.29 -5.91 4.52
C PHE A 29 -1.57 -5.52 5.29
N ILE A 30 -1.82 -4.23 5.49
CA ILE A 30 -3.07 -3.72 6.08
C ILE A 30 -4.27 -4.11 5.21
N VAL A 31 -4.19 -3.87 3.90
CA VAL A 31 -5.25 -4.24 2.95
C VAL A 31 -5.51 -5.75 2.98
N PHE A 32 -4.46 -6.56 2.97
CA PHE A 32 -4.56 -8.02 3.00
C PHE A 32 -5.25 -8.52 4.28
N ILE A 33 -4.89 -7.96 5.44
CA ILE A 33 -5.53 -8.27 6.72
C ILE A 33 -7.02 -7.89 6.69
N LEU A 34 -7.33 -6.66 6.26
CA LEU A 34 -8.71 -6.18 6.18
C LEU A 34 -9.54 -7.04 5.22
N ASN A 35 -9.00 -7.41 4.06
CA ASN A 35 -9.67 -8.30 3.12
C ASN A 35 -9.92 -9.68 3.74
N THR A 36 -8.96 -10.21 4.50
CA THR A 36 -9.07 -11.51 5.17
C THR A 36 -10.19 -11.50 6.23
N PHE A 37 -10.24 -10.44 7.05
CA PHE A 37 -11.34 -10.27 8.00
C PHE A 37 -12.68 -10.03 7.29
N GLY A 38 -12.72 -9.22 6.24
CA GLY A 38 -13.90 -9.00 5.44
C GLY A 38 -14.46 -10.30 4.85
N PHE A 39 -13.59 -11.18 4.36
CA PHE A 39 -13.95 -12.52 3.91
C PHE A 39 -14.52 -13.38 5.05
N LEU A 40 -13.87 -13.38 6.22
CA LEU A 40 -14.31 -14.16 7.39
C LEU A 40 -15.70 -13.74 7.89
N PHE A 41 -15.98 -12.43 7.89
CA PHE A 41 -17.26 -11.86 8.33
C PHE A 41 -18.29 -11.70 7.21
N GLN A 42 -18.01 -12.19 5.99
CA GLN A 42 -18.88 -12.07 4.81
C GLN A 42 -19.25 -10.62 4.45
N THR A 43 -18.34 -9.69 4.73
CA THR A 43 -18.49 -8.27 4.36
C THR A 43 -18.25 -8.12 2.86
N LYS A 44 -19.23 -7.55 2.15
CA LYS A 44 -19.20 -7.42 0.68
C LYS A 44 -18.23 -6.38 0.13
N SER A 45 -17.88 -5.35 0.90
CA SER A 45 -16.98 -4.27 0.46
C SER A 45 -15.77 -4.15 1.39
N ASN A 46 -14.58 -4.06 0.79
CA ASN A 46 -13.42 -3.52 1.48
C ASN A 46 -13.46 -2.00 1.41
N PHE A 47 -14.20 -1.41 2.35
CA PHE A 47 -14.32 0.04 2.53
C PHE A 47 -12.97 0.76 2.44
N PHE A 48 -11.91 0.15 2.97
CA PHE A 48 -10.56 0.71 2.89
C PHE A 48 -10.07 0.86 1.44
N ILE A 49 -10.22 -0.17 0.61
CA ILE A 49 -9.85 -0.09 -0.81
C ILE A 49 -10.72 0.96 -1.51
N GLU A 50 -12.03 0.96 -1.28
CA GLU A 50 -12.99 1.87 -1.91
C GLU A 50 -12.76 3.35 -1.53
N TRP A 51 -12.31 3.60 -0.31
CA TRP A 51 -12.08 4.96 0.21
C TRP A 51 -10.75 5.56 -0.26
N PHE A 52 -9.74 4.71 -0.46
CA PHE A 52 -8.38 5.13 -0.84
C PHE A 52 -8.05 4.94 -2.32
N SER A 53 -8.93 4.30 -3.09
CA SER A 53 -8.81 4.20 -4.55
C SER A 53 -9.26 5.49 -5.23
N LEU A 54 -8.68 5.78 -6.40
CA LEU A 54 -9.10 6.89 -7.26
C LEU A 54 -10.46 6.56 -7.90
N PRO A 55 -11.53 7.33 -7.62
CA PRO A 55 -12.82 7.10 -8.24
C PRO A 55 -12.78 7.49 -9.73
N ALA A 56 -13.52 6.76 -10.56
CA ALA A 56 -13.62 7.06 -11.99
C ALA A 56 -14.45 8.32 -12.27
N ASN A 57 -15.38 8.64 -11.38
CA ASN A 57 -16.26 9.81 -11.50
C ASN A 57 -15.60 11.04 -10.88
N PHE A 58 -15.48 12.12 -11.66
CA PHE A 58 -14.90 13.37 -11.18
C PHE A 58 -15.69 13.99 -10.01
N SER A 59 -17.02 13.86 -10.02
CA SER A 59 -17.86 14.33 -8.91
C SER A 59 -17.54 13.62 -7.59
N GLU A 60 -17.25 12.32 -7.64
CA GLU A 60 -16.87 11.54 -6.47
C GLU A 60 -15.44 11.87 -6.00
N PHE A 61 -14.54 12.14 -6.96
CA PHE A 61 -13.18 12.60 -6.67
C PHE A 61 -13.16 13.88 -5.82
N LEU A 62 -14.09 14.81 -6.03
CA LEU A 62 -14.21 16.04 -5.22
C LEU A 62 -14.42 15.76 -3.72
N PHE A 63 -15.03 14.63 -3.39
CA PHE A 63 -15.21 14.19 -2.00
C PHE A 63 -14.05 13.34 -1.46
N LYS A 64 -13.14 12.88 -2.34
CA LYS A 64 -11.99 12.03 -2.00
C LYS A 64 -10.68 12.59 -2.62
N PRO A 65 -10.27 13.84 -2.33
CA PRO A 65 -9.12 14.46 -2.99
C PRO A 65 -7.78 13.77 -2.68
N TRP A 66 -7.66 13.12 -1.51
CA TRP A 66 -6.47 12.32 -1.14
C TRP A 66 -6.23 11.14 -2.09
N SER A 67 -7.25 10.69 -2.82
CA SER A 67 -7.17 9.55 -3.72
C SER A 67 -6.13 9.72 -4.83
N ILE A 68 -5.77 10.95 -5.21
CA ILE A 68 -4.68 11.24 -6.17
C ILE A 68 -3.31 10.75 -5.68
N ILE A 69 -3.10 10.69 -4.35
CA ILE A 69 -1.87 10.16 -3.76
C ILE A 69 -2.08 8.71 -3.35
N THR A 70 -3.19 8.42 -2.65
CA THR A 70 -3.37 7.12 -2.01
C THR A 70 -3.58 5.99 -3.00
N TYR A 71 -4.12 6.26 -4.20
CA TYR A 71 -4.32 5.20 -5.21
C TYR A 71 -3.01 4.50 -5.58
N GLY A 72 -1.88 5.22 -5.60
CA GLY A 72 -0.57 4.66 -5.94
C GLY A 72 -0.03 3.65 -4.91
N PHE A 73 -0.60 3.62 -3.70
CA PHE A 73 -0.18 2.71 -2.63
C PHE A 73 -1.16 1.54 -2.42
N ILE A 74 -2.39 1.65 -2.92
CA ILE A 74 -3.43 0.63 -2.75
C ILE A 74 -3.25 -0.48 -3.78
N HIS A 75 -2.99 -1.69 -3.29
CA HIS A 75 -2.79 -2.87 -4.12
C HIS A 75 -3.63 -4.03 -3.58
N SER A 76 -4.45 -4.65 -4.43
CA SER A 76 -5.29 -5.79 -4.05
C SER A 76 -4.66 -7.16 -4.38
N GLY A 77 -3.70 -7.19 -5.32
CA GLY A 77 -3.08 -8.42 -5.81
C GLY A 77 -1.61 -8.53 -5.41
N PHE A 78 -1.21 -9.70 -4.90
CA PHE A 78 0.18 -9.98 -4.49
C PHE A 78 1.17 -9.84 -5.66
N ILE A 79 0.87 -10.42 -6.81
CA ILE A 79 1.73 -10.34 -7.99
C ILE A 79 1.87 -8.89 -8.49
N HIS A 80 0.79 -8.12 -8.41
CA HIS A 80 0.80 -6.72 -8.83
C HIS A 80 1.76 -5.89 -7.96
N ILE A 81 1.64 -5.97 -6.63
CA ILE A 81 2.56 -5.24 -5.76
C ILE A 81 4.00 -5.74 -5.90
N LEU A 82 4.21 -7.05 -6.06
CA LEU A 82 5.54 -7.62 -6.22
C LEU A 82 6.29 -6.98 -7.39
N PHE A 83 5.66 -6.93 -8.58
CA PHE A 83 6.29 -6.33 -9.74
C PHE A 83 6.44 -4.81 -9.62
N ASN A 84 5.49 -4.11 -8.98
CA ASN A 84 5.65 -2.67 -8.71
C ASN A 84 6.83 -2.39 -7.80
N LEU A 85 7.04 -3.18 -6.74
CA LEU A 85 8.18 -2.99 -5.84
C LEU A 85 9.51 -3.29 -6.53
N ILE A 86 9.56 -4.33 -7.36
CA ILE A 86 10.73 -4.65 -8.19
C ILE A 86 11.02 -3.50 -9.14
N ALA A 87 10.03 -3.05 -9.91
CA ALA A 87 10.19 -1.93 -10.84
C ALA A 87 10.63 -0.65 -10.12
N LEU A 88 10.01 -0.33 -8.98
CA LEU A 88 10.36 0.83 -8.16
C LEU A 88 11.81 0.75 -7.67
N PHE A 89 12.27 -0.42 -7.24
CA PHE A 89 13.66 -0.63 -6.82
C PHE A 89 14.66 -0.42 -7.96
N PHE A 90 14.38 -0.93 -9.16
CA PHE A 90 15.31 -0.84 -10.29
C PHE A 90 15.26 0.49 -11.04
N ILE A 91 14.11 1.19 -11.05
CA ILE A 91 13.96 2.48 -11.73
C ILE A 91 14.38 3.64 -10.81
N GLY A 92 14.14 3.50 -9.51
CA GLY A 92 14.37 4.57 -8.54
C GLY A 92 15.80 4.67 -8.00
N ASN A 93 16.60 3.61 -8.12
CA ASN A 93 18.00 3.58 -7.70
C ASN A 93 18.93 3.60 -8.92
#